data_AF-A0A7K3NMF3-F1
#
_entry.id   AF-A0A7K3NMF3-F1
#
_cell.length_a   1.000
_cell.length_b   1.000
_cell.length_c   1.000
_cell.angle_alpha   90.00
_cell.angle_beta   90.00
_cell.angle_gamma   90.00
#
_symmetry.space_group_name_H-M   'P 1'
#
loop_
_entity.id
_entity.type
_entity.pdbx_description
1 polymer ?
#
loop_
_entity_poly.entity_id
_entity_poly.type
_entity_poly.pdbx_seq_one_letter_code
_entity_poly.pdbx_strand_id
1 'polypeptide(L)'
;MKASRHVAAAIPLAALLYVAGRPPLEIAVAASASVLIDVDHLADYVLCRGGWYGLGDFFQSCNEARLNRLFLVLHAWEWIILGGIAALAAGSSLLGMAVCGMAWHLGLDAIGNRGVVLPGFYWFYHRARAGFDAARLYRDPSKIYV
;
A
#
# COMPACT_ATOMS: atom_id res chain seq x y z
N MET A 1 2.86 5.52 -6.71
CA MET A 1 3.45 6.87 -6.95
C MET A 1 4.95 6.78 -6.65
N LYS A 2 5.77 7.83 -6.88
CA LYS A 2 7.18 7.78 -6.43
C LYS A 2 7.24 7.66 -4.90
N ALA A 3 8.16 6.87 -4.36
CA ALA A 3 8.33 6.66 -2.91
C ALA A 3 8.39 7.97 -2.09
N SER A 4 9.00 9.03 -2.64
CA SER A 4 9.05 10.34 -1.98
C SER A 4 7.68 10.96 -1.71
N ARG A 5 6.66 10.65 -2.52
CA ARG A 5 5.29 11.12 -2.30
C ARG A 5 4.59 10.36 -1.18
N HIS A 6 4.85 9.05 -1.04
CA HIS A 6 4.31 8.24 0.05
C HIS A 6 4.92 8.67 1.40
N VAL A 7 6.22 8.94 1.43
CA VAL A 7 6.89 9.53 2.62
C VAL A 7 6.30 10.91 2.94
N ALA A 8 6.14 11.79 1.95
CA ALA A 8 5.53 13.10 2.17
C ALA A 8 4.08 13.00 2.67
N ALA A 9 3.33 11.99 2.24
CA ALA A 9 1.95 11.75 2.69
C ALA A 9 1.85 11.31 4.16
N ALA A 10 2.94 10.86 4.78
CA ALA A 10 2.97 10.57 6.22
C ALA A 10 2.96 11.85 7.09
N ILE A 11 3.43 12.99 6.54
CA ILE A 11 3.48 14.28 7.24
C ILE A 11 2.07 14.76 7.67
N PRO A 12 1.06 14.86 6.78
CA PRO A 12 -0.27 15.28 7.18
C PRO A 12 -0.91 14.30 8.18
N LEU A 13 -0.68 12.99 8.06
CA LEU A 13 -1.13 12.01 9.07
C LEU A 13 -0.52 12.32 10.44
N ALA A 14 0.80 12.50 10.50
CA ALA A 14 1.50 12.78 11.76
C ALA A 14 1.01 14.10 12.39
N ALA A 15 0.80 15.13 11.58
CA ALA A 15 0.27 16.42 12.04
C ALA A 15 -1.14 16.30 12.61
N LEU A 16 -2.04 15.56 11.94
CA LEU A 16 -3.40 15.31 12.43
C LEU A 16 -3.39 14.57 13.77
N LEU A 17 -2.57 13.53 13.90
CA LEU A 17 -2.46 12.76 15.15
C LEU A 17 -1.85 13.60 16.28
N TYR A 18 -0.87 14.45 15.97
CA TYR A 18 -0.30 15.40 16.94
C TYR A 18 -1.34 16.38 17.46
N VAL A 19 -2.12 17.00 16.57
CA VAL A 19 -3.23 17.90 16.96
C VAL A 19 -4.30 17.16 17.76
N ALA A 20 -4.53 15.88 17.47
CA ALA A 20 -5.43 15.02 18.24
C ALA A 20 -4.86 14.57 19.61
N GLY A 21 -3.69 15.07 20.02
CA GLY A 21 -3.08 14.79 21.33
C GLY A 21 -2.53 13.38 21.47
N ARG A 22 -2.19 12.71 20.37
CA ARG A 22 -1.67 11.33 20.40
C ARG A 22 -0.24 11.30 20.96
N PRO A 23 0.13 10.28 21.74
CA PRO A 23 1.51 10.09 22.20
C PRO A 23 2.51 10.03 21.02
N PRO A 24 3.75 10.54 21.17
CA PRO A 24 4.74 10.51 20.10
C PRO A 24 5.01 9.13 19.51
N LEU A 25 4.98 8.07 20.34
CA LEU A 25 5.15 6.70 19.88
C LEU A 25 4.00 6.24 18.98
N GLU A 26 2.75 6.59 19.30
CA GLU A 26 1.57 6.28 18.48
C GLU A 26 1.66 6.97 17.10
N ILE A 27 2.08 8.24 17.10
CA ILE A 27 2.30 9.01 15.88
C ILE A 27 3.39 8.37 15.02
N ALA A 28 4.52 8.00 15.63
CA ALA A 28 5.64 7.37 14.94
C ALA A 28 5.24 6.02 14.33
N VAL A 29 4.46 5.21 15.05
CA VAL A 29 3.94 3.92 14.55
C VAL A 29 3.00 4.14 13.36
N ALA A 30 2.04 5.06 13.46
CA ALA A 30 1.12 5.34 12.37
C ALA A 30 1.86 5.88 11.13
N ALA A 31 2.76 6.85 11.30
CA ALA A 31 3.54 7.41 10.20
C ALA A 31 4.43 6.34 9.54
N SER A 32 5.13 5.53 10.34
CA SER A 32 5.97 4.44 9.81
C SER A 32 5.15 3.39 9.07
N ALA A 33 4.03 2.94 9.64
CA ALA A 33 3.15 1.97 8.99
C ALA A 33 2.57 2.49 7.66
N SER A 34 2.30 3.80 7.58
CA SER A 34 1.83 4.44 6.34
C SER A 34 2.88 4.47 5.22
N VAL A 35 4.16 4.23 5.52
CA VAL A 35 5.24 4.14 4.52
C VAL A 35 5.66 2.69 4.29
N LEU A 36 5.79 1.90 5.37
CA LEU A 36 6.27 0.52 5.32
C LEU A 36 5.29 -0.44 4.63
N ILE A 37 4.03 -0.06 4.45
CA ILE A 37 3.07 -0.81 3.63
C ILE A 37 3.58 -1.03 2.19
N ASP A 38 4.35 -0.08 1.63
CA ASP A 38 4.95 -0.16 0.29
C ASP A 38 6.02 -1.24 0.15
N VAL A 39 6.48 -1.85 1.25
CA VAL A 39 7.52 -2.89 1.20
C VAL A 39 7.05 -4.13 0.44
N ASP A 40 5.74 -4.36 0.32
CA ASP A 40 5.21 -5.48 -0.47
C ASP A 40 5.51 -5.38 -1.97
N HIS A 41 5.75 -4.17 -2.49
CA HIS A 41 6.24 -3.96 -3.86
C HIS A 41 7.59 -4.64 -4.12
N LEU A 42 8.44 -4.77 -3.09
CA LEU A 42 9.72 -5.47 -3.22
C LEU A 42 9.51 -6.96 -3.53
N ALA A 43 8.54 -7.58 -2.86
CA ALA A 43 8.20 -8.98 -3.12
C ALA A 43 7.65 -9.15 -4.55
N ASP A 44 6.71 -8.29 -4.96
CA ASP A 44 6.16 -8.32 -6.32
C ASP A 44 7.26 -8.13 -7.38
N TYR A 45 8.17 -7.19 -7.15
CA TYR A 45 9.30 -6.93 -8.03
C TYR A 45 10.21 -8.17 -8.16
N VAL A 46 10.68 -8.72 -7.04
CA VAL A 46 11.60 -9.88 -7.06
C VAL A 46 10.94 -11.09 -7.73
N LEU A 47 9.65 -11.34 -7.46
CA LEU A 47 8.91 -12.44 -8.06
C LEU A 47 8.67 -12.25 -9.56
N CYS A 48 8.28 -11.05 -10.00
CA CYS A 48 8.01 -10.78 -11.42
C CYS A 48 9.29 -10.71 -12.27
N ARG A 49 10.36 -10.15 -11.71
CA ARG A 49 11.65 -10.01 -12.40
C ARG A 49 12.51 -11.26 -12.31
N GLY A 50 12.18 -12.21 -11.42
CA GLY A 50 12.95 -13.43 -11.20
C GLY A 50 14.22 -13.21 -10.36
N GLY A 51 14.34 -12.08 -9.66
CA GLY A 51 15.51 -11.75 -8.86
C GLY A 51 15.62 -10.26 -8.50
N TRP A 52 16.67 -9.92 -7.75
CA TRP A 52 17.00 -8.54 -7.39
C TRP A 52 18.08 -7.98 -8.32
N TYR A 53 17.78 -6.89 -9.03
CA TYR A 53 18.70 -6.24 -9.97
C TYR A 53 19.11 -4.82 -9.53
N GLY A 54 18.87 -4.48 -8.26
CA GLY A 54 19.27 -3.21 -7.67
C GLY A 54 18.14 -2.18 -7.57
N LEU A 55 18.40 -1.13 -6.79
CA LEU A 55 17.41 -0.08 -6.47
C LEU A 55 16.93 0.68 -7.71
N GLY A 56 17.82 0.95 -8.67
CA GLY A 56 17.46 1.65 -9.90
C GLY A 56 16.42 0.89 -10.71
N ASP A 57 16.65 -0.41 -10.92
CA ASP A 57 15.74 -1.29 -11.65
C ASP A 57 14.44 -1.55 -10.89
N PHE A 58 14.48 -1.63 -9.55
CA PHE A 58 13.31 -1.69 -8.70
C PHE A 58 12.40 -0.46 -8.91
N PHE A 59 12.94 0.74 -8.71
CA PHE A 59 12.15 1.96 -8.86
C PHE A 59 11.68 2.15 -10.30
N GLN A 60 12.48 1.79 -11.29
CA GLN A 60 12.05 1.86 -12.69
C GLN A 60 10.86 0.91 -12.93
N SER A 61 10.98 -0.35 -12.52
CA SER A 61 9.94 -1.36 -12.73
C SER A 61 8.61 -0.98 -12.06
N CYS A 62 8.67 -0.48 -10.83
CA CYS A 62 7.48 -0.07 -10.08
C CYS A 62 6.87 1.23 -10.62
N ASN A 63 7.68 2.22 -11.01
CA ASN A 63 7.16 3.51 -11.49
C ASN A 63 6.63 3.46 -12.92
N GLU A 64 7.18 2.59 -13.77
CA GLU A 64 6.80 2.43 -15.17
C GLU A 64 5.77 1.30 -15.38
N ALA A 65 5.19 0.78 -14.30
CA ALA A 65 4.15 -0.27 -14.34
C ALA A 65 4.55 -1.54 -15.12
N ARG A 66 5.84 -1.91 -15.07
CA ARG A 66 6.40 -3.08 -15.79
C ARG A 66 6.17 -4.43 -15.09
N LEU A 67 5.40 -4.43 -14.01
CA LEU A 67 5.08 -5.65 -13.26
C LEU A 67 3.80 -6.26 -13.84
N ASN A 68 3.94 -7.41 -14.48
CA ASN A 68 2.81 -8.15 -15.06
C ASN A 68 1.92 -8.85 -14.01
N ARG A 69 2.42 -8.99 -12.77
CA ARG A 69 1.64 -9.47 -11.62
C ARG A 69 1.66 -8.48 -10.47
N LEU A 70 0.53 -8.33 -9.80
CA LEU A 70 0.32 -7.39 -8.69
C LEU A 70 -0.28 -8.12 -7.49
N PHE A 71 0.56 -8.73 -6.67
CA PHE A 71 0.12 -9.38 -5.43
C PHE A 71 -0.15 -8.36 -4.33
N LEU A 72 0.68 -7.31 -4.22
CA LEU A 72 0.68 -6.23 -3.21
C LEU A 72 -0.06 -6.65 -1.94
N VAL A 73 0.51 -7.63 -1.23
CA VAL A 73 -0.21 -8.36 -0.18
C VAL A 73 -0.72 -7.39 0.89
N LEU A 74 0.06 -6.39 1.28
CA LEU A 74 -0.30 -5.46 2.35
C LEU A 74 -1.34 -4.42 1.92
N HIS A 75 -1.45 -4.13 0.62
CA HIS A 75 -2.43 -3.21 0.03
C HIS A 75 -3.83 -3.82 -0.07
N ALA A 76 -4.40 -4.23 1.06
CA ALA A 76 -5.67 -4.92 1.11
C ALA A 76 -6.58 -4.41 2.24
N TRP A 77 -7.84 -4.09 1.90
CA TRP A 77 -8.85 -3.68 2.88
C TRP A 77 -9.15 -4.78 3.89
N GLU A 78 -8.98 -6.05 3.52
CA GLU A 78 -9.09 -7.19 4.42
C GLU A 78 -8.18 -7.03 5.65
N TRP A 79 -6.93 -6.59 5.46
CA TRP A 79 -5.99 -6.41 6.57
C TRP A 79 -6.32 -5.21 7.45
N ILE A 80 -6.88 -4.15 6.87
CA ILE A 80 -7.34 -3.00 7.64
C ILE A 80 -8.48 -3.41 8.57
N ILE A 81 -9.45 -4.18 8.05
CA ILE A 81 -10.61 -4.64 8.82
C ILE A 81 -10.17 -5.63 9.90
N LEU A 82 -9.43 -6.68 9.51
CA LEU A 82 -8.99 -7.71 10.45
C LEU A 82 -8.02 -7.16 11.49
N GLY A 83 -7.09 -6.30 11.09
CA GLY A 83 -6.17 -5.62 12.00
C GLY A 83 -6.90 -4.69 12.97
N GLY A 84 -7.92 -3.96 12.50
CA GLY A 84 -8.76 -3.11 13.35
C GLY A 84 -9.53 -3.92 14.39
N ILE A 85 -10.15 -5.04 13.98
CA ILE A 85 -10.81 -5.96 14.91
C ILE A 85 -9.82 -6.51 15.93
N ALA A 86 -8.63 -6.94 15.49
CA ALA A 86 -7.59 -7.44 16.38
C ALA A 86 -7.10 -6.37 17.37
N ALA A 87 -6.93 -5.12 16.94
CA ALA A 87 -6.55 -4.01 17.80
C ALA A 87 -7.60 -3.76 18.89
N LEU A 88 -8.88 -3.76 18.53
CA LEU A 88 -9.98 -3.59 19.48
C LEU A 88 -10.07 -4.76 20.46
N ALA A 89 -10.01 -6.00 19.96
CA ALA A 89 -10.07 -7.20 20.79
C ALA A 89 -8.89 -7.27 21.79
N ALA A 90 -7.71 -6.82 21.38
CA ALA A 90 -6.53 -6.78 22.22
C ALA A 90 -6.42 -5.53 23.11
N GLY A 91 -7.29 -4.52 22.92
CA GLY A 91 -7.13 -3.20 23.56
C GLY A 91 -5.81 -2.51 23.22
N SER A 92 -5.19 -2.82 22.07
CA SER A 92 -3.85 -2.37 21.72
C SER A 92 -3.88 -1.10 20.88
N SER A 93 -3.56 0.04 21.52
CA SER A 93 -3.47 1.34 20.83
C SER A 93 -2.41 1.34 19.74
N LEU A 94 -1.24 0.72 19.99
CA LEU A 94 -0.15 0.67 18.99
C LEU A 94 -0.54 -0.12 17.74
N LEU A 95 -1.22 -1.27 17.91
CA LEU A 95 -1.73 -2.03 16.76
C LEU A 95 -2.79 -1.21 16.01
N GLY A 96 -3.69 -0.54 16.73
CA GLY A 96 -4.68 0.36 16.13
C GLY A 96 -4.04 1.50 15.33
N MET A 97 -2.93 2.07 15.81
CA MET A 97 -2.19 3.12 15.10
C MET A 97 -1.43 2.59 13.88
N ALA A 98 -0.87 1.38 13.94
CA ALA A 98 -0.28 0.74 12.76
C ALA A 98 -1.35 0.55 11.67
N VAL A 99 -2.52 0.03 12.03
CA VAL A 99 -3.67 -0.13 11.13
C VAL A 99 -4.15 1.22 10.60
N CYS A 100 -4.19 2.26 11.44
CA CYS A 100 -4.54 3.61 11.03
C CYS A 100 -3.57 4.16 9.96
N GLY A 101 -2.27 3.96 10.15
CA GLY A 101 -1.25 4.31 9.16
C GLY A 101 -1.42 3.59 7.84
N MET A 102 -1.64 2.27 7.88
CA MET A 102 -1.91 1.47 6.68
C MET A 102 -3.19 1.93 5.97
N ALA A 103 -4.25 2.22 6.73
CA ALA A 103 -5.53 2.70 6.19
C ALA A 103 -5.41 4.08 5.55
N TRP A 104 -4.62 4.98 6.15
CA TRP A 104 -4.32 6.30 5.59
C TRP A 104 -3.67 6.17 4.21
N HIS A 105 -2.60 5.36 4.13
CA HIS A 105 -1.93 5.09 2.86
C HIS A 105 -2.91 4.52 1.82
N LEU A 106 -3.59 3.43 2.17
CA LEU A 106 -4.48 2.73 1.25
C LEU A 106 -5.66 3.60 0.78
N GLY A 107 -6.14 4.49 1.64
CA GLY A 107 -7.17 5.48 1.31
C GLY A 107 -6.69 6.49 0.27
N LEU A 108 -5.50 7.05 0.44
CA LEU A 108 -4.92 7.96 -0.55
C LEU A 108 -4.69 7.28 -1.89
N ASP A 109 -4.20 6.04 -1.86
CA ASP A 109 -3.98 5.22 -3.04
C ASP A 109 -5.29 4.86 -3.74
N ALA A 110 -6.35 4.56 -2.99
CA ALA A 110 -7.69 4.32 -3.55
C ALA A 110 -8.27 5.54 -4.26
N ILE A 111 -8.02 6.73 -3.72
CA ILE A 111 -8.44 8.00 -4.32
C ILE A 111 -7.60 8.30 -5.56
N GLY A 112 -6.27 8.29 -5.42
CA GLY A 112 -5.32 8.66 -6.48
C GLY A 112 -5.36 7.72 -7.68
N ASN A 113 -5.58 6.43 -7.46
CA ASN A 113 -5.58 5.41 -8.52
C ASN A 113 -6.97 5.11 -9.08
N ARG A 114 -8.05 5.80 -8.65
CA ARG A 114 -9.44 5.51 -9.05
C ARG A 114 -9.67 5.49 -10.57
N GLY A 115 -8.94 6.34 -11.31
CA GLY A 115 -8.98 6.42 -12.78
C GLY A 115 -8.02 5.47 -13.50
N VAL A 116 -7.19 4.74 -12.76
CA VAL A 116 -6.12 3.88 -13.29
C VAL A 116 -6.48 2.40 -13.09
N VAL A 117 -6.95 2.02 -11.90
CA VAL A 117 -7.29 0.63 -11.56
C VAL A 117 -8.80 0.37 -11.56
N LEU A 118 -9.19 -0.89 -11.75
CA LEU A 118 -10.59 -1.31 -11.70
C LEU A 118 -11.16 -1.23 -10.27
N PRO A 119 -12.49 -1.06 -10.14
CA PRO A 119 -13.16 -1.19 -8.84
C PRO A 119 -12.81 -2.54 -8.20
N GLY A 120 -12.57 -2.54 -6.89
CA GLY A 120 -12.21 -3.75 -6.18
C GLY A 120 -10.70 -4.05 -6.12
N PHE A 121 -9.85 -3.27 -6.80
CA PHE A 121 -8.39 -3.50 -6.85
C PHE A 121 -7.75 -3.73 -5.46
N TYR A 122 -8.09 -2.92 -4.46
CA TYR A 122 -7.52 -3.02 -3.11
C TYR A 122 -8.18 -4.09 -2.23
N TRP A 123 -8.93 -5.03 -2.81
CA TRP A 123 -9.32 -6.26 -2.14
C TRP A 123 -8.39 -7.36 -2.61
N PHE A 124 -7.66 -7.98 -1.69
CA PHE A 124 -6.72 -9.05 -2.02
C PHE A 124 -7.43 -10.20 -2.74
N TYR A 125 -8.62 -10.58 -2.26
CA TYR A 125 -9.43 -11.61 -2.91
C TYR A 125 -9.80 -11.25 -4.36
N HIS A 126 -10.12 -9.98 -4.64
CA HIS A 126 -10.44 -9.54 -5.99
C HIS A 126 -9.24 -9.71 -6.94
N ARG A 127 -8.03 -9.34 -6.47
CA ARG A 127 -6.79 -9.56 -7.23
C ARG A 127 -6.49 -11.04 -7.42
N ALA A 128 -6.71 -11.86 -6.40
CA ALA A 128 -6.56 -13.32 -6.50
C ALA A 128 -7.49 -13.93 -7.57
N ARG A 129 -8.76 -13.50 -7.66
CA ARG A 129 -9.69 -13.93 -8.73
C ARG A 129 -9.25 -13.51 -10.13
N ALA A 130 -8.57 -12.37 -10.23
CA ALA A 130 -7.94 -11.92 -11.46
C ALA A 130 -6.63 -12.67 -11.78
N GLY A 131 -6.20 -13.60 -10.91
CA GLY A 131 -4.92 -14.31 -11.05
C GLY A 131 -3.70 -13.42 -10.80
N PHE A 132 -3.91 -12.29 -10.10
CA PHE A 132 -2.96 -11.20 -9.91
C PHE A 132 -2.48 -10.55 -11.22
N ASP A 133 -3.14 -10.82 -12.35
CA ASP A 133 -2.75 -10.32 -13.66
C ASP A 133 -3.03 -8.81 -13.76
N ALA A 134 -1.97 -8.02 -13.93
CA ALA A 134 -2.05 -6.57 -14.06
C ALA A 134 -2.99 -6.15 -15.21
N ALA A 135 -3.00 -6.87 -16.34
CA ALA A 135 -3.82 -6.55 -17.51
C ALA A 135 -5.32 -6.69 -17.23
N ARG A 136 -5.69 -7.47 -16.20
CA ARG A 136 -7.07 -7.67 -15.75
C ARG A 136 -7.45 -6.75 -14.59
N LEU A 137 -6.53 -5.93 -14.11
CA LEU A 137 -6.68 -5.09 -12.91
C LEU A 137 -6.58 -3.59 -13.20
N TYR A 138 -5.90 -3.21 -14.29
CA TYR A 138 -5.89 -1.86 -14.81
C TYR A 138 -7.09 -1.58 -15.72
N ARG A 139 -7.52 -0.31 -15.76
CA ARG A 139 -8.56 0.17 -16.68
C ARG A 139 -8.06 0.26 -18.12
N ASP A 140 -6.78 0.54 -18.28
CA ASP A 140 -6.10 0.64 -19.57
C ASP A 140 -4.86 -0.26 -19.56
N PRO A 141 -4.98 -1.51 -20.06
CA PRO A 141 -3.88 -2.47 -20.07
C PRO A 141 -2.71 -2.07 -20.97
N SER A 142 -2.91 -1.12 -21.89
CA SER A 142 -1.85 -0.67 -22.81
C SER A 142 -0.67 -0.01 -22.08
N LYS A 143 -0.90 0.46 -20.85
CA LYS A 143 0.11 1.11 -20.01
C LYS A 143 1.07 0.16 -19.28
N ILE A 144 0.87 -1.15 -19.41
CA ILE A 144 1.68 -2.19 -18.74
C ILE A 144 2.90 -2.59 -19.60
N TYR A 145 2.85 -2.35 -20.90
CA TYR A 145 3.82 -2.85 -21.90
C TYR A 145 4.71 -1.76 -22.51
N VAL A 146 4.91 -0.63 -21.81
CA VAL A 146 5.76 0.49 -22.28
C VAL A 146 7.14 0.48 -21.62
#